data_AF-J9DY79-F1
#
_entry.id   AF-J9DY79-F1
#
_cell.length_a   1.000
_cell.length_b   1.000
_cell.length_c   1.000
_cell.angle_alpha   90.00
_cell.angle_beta   90.00
_cell.angle_gamma   90.00
#
_symmetry.space_group_name_H-M   'P 1'
#
loop_
_entity.id
_entity.type
_entity.pdbx_description
1 polymer ?
#
loop_
_entity_poly.entity_id
_entity_poly.type
_entity_poly.pdbx_seq_one_letter_code
_entity_poly.pdbx_strand_id
1 'polypeptide(L)'
;SQSIPLRNSTKQKALALFDIGSQSSSILKELANRLGSDRTKGENLELFSFGSKTPKSCQTTKLEIEVRTLDSEIIIIDTYELNYPTEKLQ
;
A
#
# COMPACT_ATOMS: atom_id res chain seq x y z
N SER A 1 -37.34 4.37 -7.44
CA SER A 1 -36.16 3.49 -7.32
C SER A 1 -34.93 4.28 -7.73
N GLN A 2 -34.09 4.68 -6.78
CA GLN A 2 -32.84 5.37 -7.09
C GLN A 2 -31.80 4.33 -7.52
N SER A 3 -31.33 4.43 -8.76
CA SER A 3 -30.24 3.62 -9.30
C SER A 3 -28.93 4.07 -8.65
N ILE A 4 -28.31 3.17 -7.87
CA ILE A 4 -26.93 3.34 -7.39
C ILE A 4 -26.05 3.44 -8.65
N PRO A 5 -25.17 4.44 -8.79
CA PRO A 5 -24.30 4.51 -9.93
C PRO A 5 -23.36 3.31 -9.89
N LEU A 6 -23.42 2.47 -10.92
CA LEU A 6 -22.45 1.42 -11.15
C LEU A 6 -21.09 2.13 -11.32
N ARG A 7 -20.24 2.11 -10.29
CA ARG A 7 -18.84 2.53 -10.44
C ARG A 7 -18.31 1.75 -11.63
N ASN A 8 -18.00 2.45 -12.73
CA ASN A 8 -17.24 1.89 -13.84
C ASN A 8 -15.90 1.42 -13.26
N SER A 9 -15.84 0.15 -12.86
CA SER A 9 -14.67 -0.43 -12.22
C SER A 9 -13.67 -0.73 -13.33
N THR A 10 -12.87 0.27 -13.70
CA THR A 10 -11.70 0.04 -14.53
C THR A 10 -10.82 -0.96 -13.78
N LYS A 11 -10.74 -2.20 -14.26
CA LYS A 11 -9.93 -3.24 -13.63
C LYS A 11 -8.47 -2.81 -13.70
N GLN A 12 -7.97 -2.28 -12.59
CA GLN A 12 -6.58 -1.90 -12.49
C GLN A 12 -5.73 -3.14 -12.21
N LYS A 13 -4.62 -3.27 -12.94
CA LYS A 13 -3.61 -4.28 -12.65
C LYS A 13 -2.50 -3.64 -11.83
N ALA A 14 -2.05 -4.36 -10.81
CA ALA A 14 -0.89 -4.04 -10.02
C ALA A 14 -0.05 -5.32 -9.85
N LEU A 15 1.25 -5.15 -9.68
CA LEU A 15 2.15 -6.22 -9.30
C LEU A 15 2.39 -6.11 -7.78
N ALA A 16 2.29 -7.22 -7.08
CA ALA A 16 2.64 -7.32 -5.66
C ALA A 16 3.85 -8.23 -5.51
N LEU A 17 4.82 -7.82 -4.70
CA LEU A 17 5.95 -8.64 -4.28
C LEU A 17 5.62 -9.25 -2.92
N PHE A 18 5.70 -10.57 -2.82
CA PHE A 18 5.59 -11.29 -1.55
C PHE A 18 7.01 -11.45 -0.98
N ASP A 19 7.39 -10.52 -0.09
CA ASP A 19 8.70 -10.49 0.55
C ASP A 19 8.59 -10.88 2.03
N ILE A 20 9.01 -12.11 2.35
CA ILE A 20 9.03 -12.63 3.72
C ILE A 20 10.08 -11.94 4.61
N GLY A 21 11.05 -11.25 4.02
CA GLY A 21 12.08 -10.50 4.73
C GLY A 21 11.64 -9.09 5.13
N SER A 22 10.51 -8.61 4.59
CA SER A 22 9.97 -7.30 4.94
C SER A 22 9.23 -7.33 6.27
N GLN A 23 9.44 -6.31 7.11
CA GLN A 23 8.75 -6.16 8.39
C GLN A 23 7.30 -5.66 8.24
N SER A 24 6.97 -5.05 7.09
CA SER A 24 5.66 -4.47 6.84
C SER A 24 5.31 -4.50 5.36
N SER A 25 4.02 -4.50 5.04
CA SER A 25 3.56 -4.27 3.66
C SER A 25 3.65 -2.80 3.31
N SER A 26 3.91 -2.50 2.03
CA SER A 26 3.94 -1.13 1.54
C SER A 26 3.31 -1.02 0.17
N ILE A 27 2.72 0.15 -0.10
CA ILE A 27 2.12 0.48 -1.38
C ILE A 27 2.67 1.81 -1.87
N LEU A 28 2.92 1.89 -3.17
CA LEU A 28 3.27 3.16 -3.80
C LEU A 28 2.10 4.13 -3.69
N LYS A 29 2.37 5.37 -3.29
CA LYS A 29 1.36 6.44 -3.20
C LYS A 29 0.49 6.57 -4.45
N GLU A 30 1.11 6.47 -5.63
CA GLU A 30 0.39 6.53 -6.89
C GLU A 30 -0.64 5.40 -7.02
N LEU A 31 -0.27 4.17 -6.62
CA LEU A 31 -1.17 3.04 -6.64
C LEU A 31 -2.28 3.19 -5.59
N ALA A 32 -1.96 3.65 -4.37
CA ALA A 32 -2.95 3.92 -3.33
C ALA A 32 -3.99 4.98 -3.76
N ASN A 33 -3.53 6.05 -4.42
CA ASN A 33 -4.42 7.06 -5.01
C ASN A 33 -5.36 6.46 -6.06
N ARG A 34 -4.83 5.58 -6.92
CA ARG A 34 -5.60 4.95 -7.98
C ARG A 34 -6.62 3.92 -7.47
N LEU A 35 -6.35 3.26 -6.34
CA LEU A 35 -7.28 2.33 -5.69
C LEU A 35 -8.39 3.06 -4.91
N GLY A 36 -8.21 4.36 -4.62
CA GLY A 36 -9.17 5.13 -3.84
C GLY A 36 -9.27 4.64 -2.39
N SER A 37 -8.20 4.07 -1.85
CA SER A 37 -8.17 3.54 -0.48
C SER A 37 -8.37 4.64 0.56
N ASP A 38 -9.19 4.34 1.56
CA ASP A 38 -9.38 5.19 2.71
C ASP A 38 -8.10 5.22 3.54
N ARG A 39 -7.60 6.43 3.75
CA ARG A 39 -6.36 6.69 4.49
C ARG A 39 -6.70 6.92 5.95
N THR A 40 -5.97 6.27 6.85
CA THR A 40 -6.07 6.55 8.27
C THR A 40 -5.16 7.71 8.67
N LYS A 41 -5.03 7.97 9.98
CA LYS A 41 -4.13 8.98 10.54
C LYS A 41 -2.67 8.75 10.08
N GLY A 42 -1.91 9.83 9.94
CA GLY A 42 -0.48 9.78 9.66
C GLY A 42 0.32 9.19 10.84
N GLU A 43 1.31 8.37 10.51
CA GLU A 43 2.19 7.66 11.45
C GLU A 43 3.66 7.86 11.07
N ASN A 44 4.55 7.58 12.02
CA ASN A 44 5.99 7.60 11.77
C ASN A 44 6.50 6.16 11.67
N LEU A 45 7.12 5.81 10.54
CA LEU A 45 7.65 4.48 10.27
C LEU A 45 9.18 4.52 10.19
N GLU A 46 9.84 3.60 10.88
CA GLU A 46 11.28 3.40 10.81
C GLU A 46 11.60 2.38 9.71
N LEU A 47 12.26 2.84 8.65
CA LEU A 47 12.59 2.01 7.49
C LEU A 47 14.09 1.72 7.43
N PHE A 48 14.43 0.44 7.37
CA PHE A 48 15.78 0.00 7.07
C PHE A 48 15.96 -0.09 5.55
N SER A 49 16.97 0.58 5.02
CA SER A 49 17.40 0.41 3.62
C SER A 49 18.44 -0.70 3.51
N PHE A 50 18.55 -1.30 2.32
CA PHE A 50 19.56 -2.31 2.06
C PHE A 50 20.96 -1.81 2.42
N GLY A 51 21.72 -2.63 3.16
CA GLY A 51 23.06 -2.29 3.63
C GLY A 51 23.13 -1.26 4.77
N SER A 52 22.01 -0.67 5.20
CA SER A 52 21.99 0.26 6.34
C SER A 52 21.63 -0.45 7.64
N LYS A 53 22.42 -0.19 8.69
CA LYS A 53 22.09 -0.58 10.07
C LYS A 53 21.28 0.48 10.81
N THR A 54 21.18 1.68 10.24
CA THR A 54 20.46 2.80 10.84
C THR A 54 19.13 2.98 10.12
N PRO A 55 17.99 2.93 10.83
CA PRO A 55 16.70 3.18 10.22
C PRO A 55 16.55 4.66 9.85
N LYS A 56 15.79 4.93 8.79
CA LYS A 56 15.32 6.27 8.44
C LYS A 56 13.87 6.40 8.87
N SER A 57 13.58 7.43 9.66
CA SER A 57 12.22 7.78 10.04
C SER A 57 11.52 8.45 8.85
N CYS A 58 10.31 7.98 8.53
CA CYS A 58 9.48 8.48 7.45
C CYS A 58 8.05 8.72 7.96
N GLN A 59 7.52 9.92 7.70
CA GLN A 59 6.09 10.16 7.87
C GLN A 59 5.32 9.49 6.74
N THR A 60 4.43 8.57 7.12
CA THR A 60 3.62 7.78 6.21
C THR A 60 2.17 7.75 6.68
N THR A 61 1.30 7.17 5.87
CA THR A 61 -0.10 6.96 6.18
C THR A 61 -0.39 5.48 6.08
N LYS A 62 -1.03 4.92 7.11
CA LYS A 62 -1.54 3.56 7.07
C LYS A 62 -2.82 3.51 6.24
N LEU A 63 -3.00 2.41 5.51
CA LEU A 63 -4.22 2.11 4.77
C LEU A 63 -4.45 0.59 4.73
N GLU A 64 -5.69 0.21 4.48
CA GLU A 64 -6.08 -1.18 4.34
C GLU A 64 -6.39 -1.50 2.88
N ILE A 65 -5.95 -2.68 2.44
CA ILE A 65 -6.29 -3.22 1.12
C ILE A 65 -7.01 -4.54 1.31
N GLU A 66 -8.20 -4.64 0.73
CA GLU A 66 -8.94 -5.89 0.63
C GLU A 66 -8.45 -6.69 -0.59
N VAL A 67 -7.99 -7.90 -0.36
CA VAL A 67 -7.59 -8.86 -1.40
C VAL A 67 -8.59 -10.00 -1.42
N ARG A 68 -9.26 -10.18 -2.55
CA ARG A 68 -10.14 -11.33 -2.77
C ARG A 68 -9.34 -12.50 -3.34
N THR A 69 -9.39 -13.64 -2.67
CA THR A 69 -8.76 -14.89 -3.13
C THR A 69 -9.59 -15.59 -4.19
N LEU A 70 -9.04 -16.64 -4.82
CA LEU A 70 -9.78 -17.48 -5.77
C LEU A 70 -10.98 -18.16 -5.10
N ASP A 71 -10.87 -18.47 -3.80
CA ASP A 71 -11.93 -19.09 -2.99
C ASP A 71 -12.97 -18.06 -2.50
N SER A 72 -12.92 -16.82 -3.02
CA SER A 72 -13.79 -15.70 -2.64
C SER A 72 -13.66 -15.24 -1.18
N GLU A 73 -12.64 -15.71 -0.46
CA GLU A 73 -12.27 -15.16 0.84
C GLU A 73 -11.69 -13.75 0.67
N ILE A 74 -11.97 -12.88 1.64
CA ILE A 74 -11.41 -11.53 1.69
C ILE A 74 -10.34 -11.51 2.76
N ILE A 75 -9.12 -11.19 2.36
CA ILE A 75 -7.98 -10.97 3.24
C ILE A 75 -7.74 -9.47 3.31
N ILE A 76 -7.66 -8.92 4.52
CA ILE A 76 -7.31 -7.52 4.74
C ILE A 76 -5.79 -7.44 4.94
N ILE A 77 -5.14 -6.57 4.16
CA ILE A 77 -3.71 -6.28 4.28
C ILE A 77 -3.53 -4.85 4.76
N ASP A 78 -2.99 -4.73 5.96
CA ASP A 78 -2.45 -3.47 6.47
C ASP A 78 -1.20 -3.08 5.69
N THR A 79 -1.16 -1.86 5.16
CA THR A 79 -0.03 -1.38 4.36
C THR A 79 0.26 0.09 4.61
N TYR A 80 1.50 0.48 4.34
CA TYR A 80 1.98 1.86 4.48
C TYR A 80 2.16 2.51 3.12
N GLU A 81 1.63 3.74 2.97
CA GLU A 81 1.85 4.55 1.79
C GLU A 81 3.29 5.05 1.76
N LEU A 82 4.08 4.56 0.80
CA LEU A 82 5.44 5.02 0.59
C LEU A 82 5.53 5.87 -0.68
N ASN A 83 6.13 7.05 -0.51
CA ASN A 83 6.66 7.86 -1.59
C ASN A 83 8.16 7.54 -1.69
N TYR A 84 8.52 6.55 -2.49
CA TYR A 84 9.92 6.35 -2.85
C TYR A 84 10.30 7.34 -3.96
N PRO A 85 11.14 8.36 -3.72
CA PRO A 85 11.98 8.87 -4.78
C PRO A 85 13.01 7.78 -5.07
N THR A 86 12.89 7.14 -6.22
CA THR A 86 13.86 6.18 -6.76
C THR A 86 15.29 6.74 -6.83
N GLU A 87 15.47 8.07 -6.69
CA GLU A 87 16.75 8.76 -6.79
C GLU A 87 17.56 8.88 -5.47
N LYS A 88 17.03 8.49 -4.30
CA LYS A 88 17.74 8.66 -3.00
C LYS A 88 18.22 7.37 -2.34
N LEU A 89 18.26 6.27 -3.08
CA LEU A 89 18.77 4.98 -2.62
C LEU A 89 20.16 4.62 -3.20
N GLN A 90 20.86 5.59 -3.81
CA GLN A 90 22.28 5.47 -4.18
C GLN A 90 23.17 6.19 -3.17
#